data_AF-A0A8H5MU37-F1
#
_entry.id   AF-A0A8H5MU37-F1
#
_cell.length_a   1.000
_cell.length_b   1.000
_cell.length_c   1.000
_cell.angle_alpha   90.00
_cell.angle_beta   90.00
_cell.angle_gamma   90.00
#
_symmetry.space_group_name_H-M   'P 1'
#
loop_
_entity.id
_entity.type
_entity.pdbx_description
1 polymer ?
#
loop_
_entity_poly.entity_id
_entity_poly.type
_entity_poly.pdbx_seq_one_letter_code
_entity_poly.pdbx_strand_id
1 'polypeptide(L)'
;MLSTPTRSLCHKDGSCVLSALSVPDMLTGLIGAIGTMMAIRDRAHQGGSYHVFASLMATASLNLSPEIGLYSPEVVKDSQEKFGWDQTSPDLFVLELLDVVLKAWATAMPKTFGQDSPYMSHLKGDWGDFEVLKPVVQLSDKDASPYYLLICSRA
;
A
#
# COMPACT_ATOMS: atom_id res chain seq x y z
N MET A 1 -17.29 23.40 0.00
CA MET A 1 -17.59 22.82 1.33
C MET A 1 -16.55 21.73 1.54
N LEU A 2 -15.50 21.98 2.34
CA LEU A 2 -14.36 21.06 2.44
C LEU A 2 -14.81 19.75 3.10
N SER A 3 -14.60 18.62 2.42
CA SER A 3 -14.71 17.29 3.01
C SER A 3 -13.59 17.13 4.04
N THR A 4 -13.92 17.09 5.33
CA THR A 4 -12.95 16.72 6.36
C THR A 4 -12.69 15.20 6.30
N PRO A 5 -11.49 14.71 6.69
CA PRO A 5 -11.13 13.29 6.74
C PRO A 5 -12.18 12.40 7.44
N THR A 6 -12.83 12.98 8.44
CA THR A 6 -13.94 12.41 9.20
C THR A 6 -15.19 12.11 8.39
N ARG A 7 -15.56 12.99 7.44
CA ARG A 7 -16.78 12.81 6.63
C ARG A 7 -16.58 11.80 5.50
N SER A 8 -15.39 11.71 4.94
CA SER A 8 -15.09 10.75 3.88
C SER A 8 -15.20 9.30 4.37
N LEU A 9 -14.80 9.02 5.62
CA LEU A 9 -14.87 7.68 6.22
C LEU A 9 -16.23 7.37 6.88
N CYS A 10 -17.26 8.18 6.64
CA CYS A 10 -18.63 8.02 7.16
C CYS A 10 -18.78 8.02 8.71
N HIS A 11 -17.76 8.42 9.47
CA HIS A 11 -17.87 8.57 10.93
C HIS A 11 -18.64 9.86 11.29
N LYS A 12 -19.85 9.71 11.85
CA LYS A 12 -20.75 10.82 12.18
C LYS A 12 -20.34 11.61 13.42
N ASP A 13 -19.49 11.01 14.26
CA ASP A 13 -19.03 11.56 15.56
C ASP A 13 -17.77 12.44 15.44
N GLY A 14 -17.20 12.57 14.23
CA GLY A 14 -15.98 13.35 14.05
C GLY A 14 -14.71 12.60 14.46
N SER A 15 -14.77 11.27 14.59
CA SER A 15 -13.57 10.44 14.77
C SER A 15 -12.76 10.33 13.47
N CYS A 16 -11.47 10.65 13.54
CA CYS A 16 -10.52 10.42 12.46
C CYS A 16 -9.89 9.05 12.63
N VAL A 17 -10.13 8.14 11.69
CA VAL A 17 -9.44 6.85 11.63
C VAL A 17 -8.27 6.98 10.67
N LEU A 18 -7.09 6.50 11.09
CA LEU A 18 -5.94 6.37 10.20
C LEU A 18 -6.28 5.38 9.08
N SER A 19 -5.81 5.66 7.87
CA SER A 19 -5.90 4.65 6.80
C SER A 19 -5.08 3.42 7.18
N ALA A 20 -5.65 2.22 7.01
CA ALA A 20 -5.00 0.93 7.26
C ALA A 20 -3.70 0.74 6.47
N LEU A 21 -3.66 1.36 5.30
CA LEU A 21 -2.50 1.37 4.43
C LEU A 21 -1.76 2.69 4.61
N SER A 22 -0.43 2.61 4.61
CA SER A 22 0.49 3.74 4.60
C SER A 22 0.49 4.48 3.26
N VAL A 23 -0.69 4.98 2.86
CA VAL A 23 -0.92 5.67 1.59
C VAL A 23 0.07 6.84 1.39
N PRO A 24 0.34 7.70 2.39
CA PRO A 24 1.35 8.75 2.24
C PRO A 24 2.77 8.22 2.01
N ASP A 25 3.16 7.12 2.66
CA ASP A 25 4.48 6.50 2.51
C ASP A 25 4.64 5.92 1.09
N MET A 26 3.65 5.16 0.63
CA MET A 26 3.66 4.57 -0.72
C MET A 26 3.69 5.65 -1.80
N LEU A 27 2.86 6.68 -1.67
CA LEU A 27 2.81 7.78 -2.65
C LEU A 27 4.13 8.59 -2.65
N THR A 28 4.72 8.83 -1.48
CA THR A 28 5.99 9.55 -1.38
C THR A 28 7.13 8.74 -2.00
N GLY A 29 7.15 7.42 -1.75
CA GLY A 29 8.08 6.51 -2.39
C GLY A 29 7.94 6.51 -3.91
N LEU A 30 6.71 6.46 -4.42
CA LEU A 30 6.42 6.53 -5.86
C LEU A 30 6.88 7.84 -6.48
N ILE A 31 6.55 8.98 -5.86
CA ILE A 31 6.97 10.32 -6.33
C ILE A 31 8.51 10.42 -6.35
N GLY A 32 9.18 9.95 -5.29
CA GLY A 32 10.64 9.93 -5.21
C GLY A 32 11.26 9.07 -6.30
N ALA A 33 10.71 7.88 -6.56
CA ALA A 33 11.17 6.98 -7.63
C ALA A 33 11.01 7.61 -9.01
N ILE A 34 9.83 8.17 -9.33
CA ILE A 34 9.57 8.83 -10.60
C ILE A 34 10.48 10.04 -10.79
N GLY A 35 10.61 10.89 -9.78
CA GLY A 35 11.50 12.04 -9.82
C GLY A 35 12.96 11.64 -10.07
N THR A 36 13.40 10.53 -9.47
CA THR A 36 14.75 9.98 -9.69
C THR A 36 14.93 9.47 -11.11
N MET A 37 13.95 8.75 -11.66
CA MET A 37 13.99 8.28 -13.05
C MET A 37 14.05 9.47 -14.04
N MET A 38 13.28 10.53 -13.79
CA MET A 38 13.31 11.75 -14.59
C MET A 38 14.68 12.45 -14.50
N ALA A 39 15.24 12.56 -13.30
CA ALA A 39 16.57 13.14 -13.09
C ALA A 39 17.67 12.36 -13.82
N ILE A 40 17.60 11.02 -13.81
CA ILE A 40 18.55 10.16 -14.54
C ILE A 40 18.41 10.37 -16.05
N ARG A 41 17.18 10.39 -16.57
CA ARG A 41 16.90 10.68 -17.99
C ARG A 41 17.47 12.03 -18.38
N ASP A 42 17.17 13.08 -17.63
CA ASP A 42 17.56 14.44 -17.98
C ASP A 42 19.09 14.61 -17.90
N ARG A 43 19.75 13.98 -16.92
CA ARG A 43 21.21 13.88 -16.86
C ARG A 43 21.80 13.19 -18.08
N ALA A 44 21.18 12.13 -18.58
CA ALA A 44 21.67 11.40 -19.75
C ALA A 44 21.55 12.23 -21.04
N HIS A 45 20.50 13.04 -21.18
CA HIS A 45 20.27 13.85 -22.39
C HIS A 45 20.94 15.22 -22.36
N GLN A 46 20.98 15.87 -21.20
CA GLN A 46 21.33 17.28 -21.06
C GLN A 46 22.58 17.50 -20.19
N GLY A 47 23.09 16.45 -19.53
CA GLY A 47 24.17 16.56 -18.54
C GLY A 47 23.71 17.21 -17.23
N GLY A 48 24.64 17.51 -16.33
CA GLY A 48 24.37 18.22 -15.07
C GLY A 48 24.01 17.33 -13.87
N SER A 49 23.74 17.99 -12.74
CA SER A 49 23.40 17.36 -11.46
C SER A 49 22.00 17.76 -11.04
N TYR A 50 21.22 16.78 -10.59
CA TYR A 50 19.81 16.94 -10.25
C TYR A 50 19.60 16.55 -8.79
N HIS A 51 18.66 17.21 -8.12
CA HIS A 51 18.23 16.88 -6.78
C HIS A 51 16.73 16.61 -6.79
N VAL A 52 16.33 15.46 -6.25
CA VAL A 52 14.93 15.05 -6.15
C VAL A 52 14.51 15.17 -4.71
N PHE A 53 13.42 15.91 -4.48
CA PHE A 53 12.86 16.11 -3.15
C PHE A 53 11.49 15.44 -3.07
N ALA A 54 11.34 14.50 -2.13
CA ALA A 54 10.08 13.84 -1.81
C ALA A 54 9.78 14.04 -0.32
N SER A 55 8.56 14.44 0.01
CA SER A 55 8.15 14.76 1.38
C SER A 55 6.86 14.03 1.73
N LEU A 56 6.90 13.27 2.81
CA LEU A 56 5.74 12.60 3.39
C LEU A 56 4.61 13.59 3.71
N MET A 57 4.96 14.71 4.33
CA MET A 57 3.98 15.73 4.69
C MET A 57 3.35 16.38 3.45
N ALA A 58 4.17 16.72 2.45
CA ALA A 58 3.66 17.31 1.21
C ALA A 58 2.70 16.34 0.51
N THR A 59 3.07 15.07 0.43
CA THR A 59 2.25 14.02 -0.20
C THR A 59 0.98 13.74 0.59
N ALA A 60 1.04 13.68 1.92
CA ALA A 60 -0.15 13.52 2.76
C ALA A 60 -1.14 14.68 2.57
N SER A 61 -0.62 15.90 2.39
CA SER A 61 -1.43 17.10 2.19
C SER A 61 -2.11 17.17 0.82
N LEU A 62 -1.68 16.38 -0.18
CA LEU A 62 -2.29 16.37 -1.51
C LEU A 62 -3.78 16.04 -1.45
N ASN A 63 -4.19 15.08 -0.60
CA ASN A 63 -5.60 14.72 -0.43
C ASN A 63 -6.44 15.81 0.27
N LEU A 64 -5.79 16.82 0.87
CA LEU A 64 -6.46 17.99 1.43
C LEU A 64 -6.69 19.09 0.38
N SER A 65 -6.05 18.98 -0.79
CA SER A 65 -6.29 19.88 -1.91
C SER A 65 -7.74 19.73 -2.41
N PRO A 66 -8.46 20.82 -2.69
CA PRO A 66 -9.80 20.76 -3.29
C PRO A 66 -9.83 20.04 -4.66
N GLU A 67 -8.72 20.04 -5.39
CA GLU A 67 -8.61 19.42 -6.72
C GLU A 67 -8.55 17.89 -6.66
N ILE A 68 -7.82 17.35 -5.69
CA ILE A 68 -7.65 15.90 -5.50
C ILE A 68 -8.75 15.38 -4.57
N GLY A 69 -8.96 16.07 -3.45
CA GLY A 69 -9.92 15.72 -2.44
C GLY A 69 -9.62 14.40 -1.73
N LEU A 70 -10.50 14.06 -0.80
CA LEU A 70 -10.53 12.73 -0.19
C LEU A 70 -11.46 11.83 -1.00
N TYR A 71 -11.40 10.52 -0.74
CA TYR A 71 -12.33 9.56 -1.33
C TYR A 71 -13.78 10.02 -1.15
N SER A 72 -14.55 9.94 -2.22
CA SER A 72 -16.00 10.23 -2.21
C SER A 72 -16.70 9.33 -1.18
N PRO A 73 -17.67 9.86 -0.40
CA PRO A 73 -18.47 9.03 0.52
C PRO A 73 -19.19 7.87 -0.18
N GLU A 74 -19.54 8.02 -1.47
CA GLU A 74 -20.11 6.96 -2.29
C GLU A 74 -19.11 5.82 -2.49
N VAL A 75 -17.87 6.13 -2.86
CA VAL A 75 -16.81 5.14 -3.05
C VAL A 75 -16.50 4.41 -1.73
N VAL A 76 -16.52 5.12 -0.61
CA VAL A 76 -16.31 4.52 0.72
C VAL A 76 -17.47 3.58 1.06
N LYS A 77 -18.71 3.99 0.81
CA LYS A 77 -19.91 3.15 1.01
C LYS A 77 -19.88 1.91 0.13
N ASP A 78 -19.60 2.05 -1.16
CA ASP A 78 -19.51 0.93 -2.11
C ASP A 78 -18.40 -0.05 -1.70
N SER A 79 -17.27 0.47 -1.23
CA SER A 79 -16.17 -0.35 -0.73
C SER A 79 -16.56 -1.11 0.54
N GLN A 80 -17.24 -0.44 1.47
CA GLN A 80 -17.77 -1.06 2.68
C GLN A 80 -18.80 -2.15 2.37
N GLU A 81 -19.70 -1.92 1.41
CA GLU A 81 -20.68 -2.92 0.98
C GLU A 81 -20.04 -4.11 0.27
N LYS A 82 -19.01 -3.84 -0.56
CA LYS A 82 -18.31 -4.87 -1.32
C LYS A 82 -17.43 -5.77 -0.45
N PHE A 83 -16.69 -5.19 0.49
CA PHE A 83 -15.69 -5.91 1.27
C PHE A 83 -16.18 -6.29 2.67
N GLY A 84 -17.19 -5.60 3.19
CA GLY A 84 -17.75 -5.88 4.52
C GLY A 84 -16.72 -5.73 5.63
N TRP A 85 -15.86 -4.71 5.57
CA TRP A 85 -14.84 -4.49 6.60
C TRP A 85 -15.49 -4.37 7.98
N ASP A 86 -14.92 -5.04 8.98
CA ASP A 86 -15.34 -4.87 10.36
C ASP A 86 -15.13 -3.43 10.83
N GLN A 87 -15.70 -3.10 11.99
CA GLN A 87 -15.64 -1.75 12.53
C GLN A 87 -14.18 -1.29 12.68
N THR A 88 -13.81 -0.27 11.91
CA THR A 88 -12.53 0.43 12.04
C THR A 88 -12.69 1.57 13.03
N SER A 89 -11.88 1.60 14.08
CA SER A 89 -11.93 2.66 15.09
C SER A 89 -10.55 3.27 15.36
N PRO A 90 -10.47 4.52 15.86
CA PRO A 90 -9.19 5.21 16.06
C PRO A 90 -8.26 4.57 17.09
N ASP A 91 -8.79 3.70 17.95
CA ASP A 91 -8.06 2.94 18.96
C ASP A 91 -7.33 1.71 18.41
N LEU A 92 -7.62 1.29 17.17
CA LEU A 92 -6.89 0.20 16.52
C LEU A 92 -5.46 0.63 16.15
N PHE A 93 -4.50 -0.22 16.50
CA PHE A 93 -3.15 -0.11 15.94
C PHE A 93 -3.14 -0.42 14.45
N VAL A 94 -2.15 0.11 13.73
CA VAL A 94 -2.01 -0.07 12.26
C VAL A 94 -2.04 -1.55 11.86
N LEU A 95 -1.43 -2.44 12.65
CA LEU A 95 -1.42 -3.88 12.37
C LEU A 95 -2.80 -4.53 12.56
N GLU A 96 -3.57 -4.08 13.55
CA GLU A 96 -4.92 -4.57 13.80
C GLU A 96 -5.87 -4.09 12.69
N LEU A 97 -5.70 -2.83 12.26
CA LEU A 97 -6.44 -2.28 11.14
C LEU A 97 -6.08 -2.98 9.82
N LEU A 98 -4.81 -3.34 9.62
CA LEU A 98 -4.37 -4.13 8.48
C LEU A 98 -4.97 -5.54 8.50
N ASP A 99 -5.03 -6.20 9.65
CA ASP A 99 -5.66 -7.51 9.81
C ASP A 99 -7.15 -7.49 9.43
N VAL A 100 -7.89 -6.46 9.86
CA VAL A 100 -9.30 -6.24 9.44
C VAL A 100 -9.43 -6.17 7.91
N VAL A 101 -8.55 -5.40 7.25
CA VAL A 101 -8.57 -5.26 5.79
C VAL A 101 -8.21 -6.57 5.09
N LEU A 102 -7.17 -7.28 5.56
CA LEU A 102 -6.73 -8.53 4.96
C LEU A 102 -7.77 -9.64 5.08
N LYS A 103 -8.44 -9.77 6.23
CA LYS A 103 -9.53 -10.74 6.43
C LYS A 103 -10.72 -10.51 5.50
N ALA A 104 -11.13 -9.25 5.37
CA ALA A 104 -12.21 -8.88 4.46
C ALA A 104 -11.84 -9.15 2.99
N TRP A 105 -10.60 -8.83 2.59
CA TRP A 105 -10.11 -9.13 1.24
C TRP A 105 -9.98 -10.63 0.96
N ALA A 106 -9.51 -11.44 1.91
CA ALA A 106 -9.48 -12.89 1.77
C ALA A 106 -10.89 -13.48 1.57
N THR A 107 -11.89 -12.90 2.23
CA THR A 107 -13.30 -13.31 2.10
C THR A 107 -13.91 -12.89 0.77
N ALA A 108 -13.73 -11.63 0.36
CA ALA A 108 -14.32 -11.08 -0.85
C ALA A 108 -13.57 -11.48 -2.13
N MET A 109 -12.27 -11.77 -2.03
CA MET A 109 -11.37 -12.06 -3.15
C MET A 109 -10.46 -13.27 -2.84
N PRO A 110 -11.04 -14.46 -2.57
CA PRO A 110 -10.29 -15.63 -2.12
C PRO A 110 -9.26 -16.12 -3.15
N LYS A 111 -9.49 -15.88 -4.44
CA LYS A 111 -8.52 -16.22 -5.50
C LYS A 111 -7.24 -15.37 -5.46
N THR A 112 -7.30 -14.19 -4.84
CA THR A 112 -6.17 -13.23 -4.80
C THR A 112 -5.52 -13.20 -3.43
N PHE A 113 -6.31 -13.33 -2.35
CA PHE A 113 -5.83 -13.17 -0.97
C PHE A 113 -6.10 -14.40 -0.08
N GLY A 114 -6.64 -15.49 -0.63
CA GLY A 114 -6.81 -16.75 0.08
C GLY A 114 -5.54 -17.59 0.11
N GLN A 115 -5.61 -18.71 0.84
CA GLN A 115 -4.48 -19.63 1.10
C GLN A 115 -3.83 -20.20 -0.17
N ASP A 116 -4.60 -20.33 -1.26
CA ASP A 116 -4.11 -20.81 -2.56
C ASP A 116 -3.78 -19.66 -3.53
N SER A 117 -3.55 -18.44 -3.02
CA SER A 117 -3.26 -17.28 -3.85
C SER A 117 -2.04 -17.52 -4.74
N PRO A 118 -2.12 -17.24 -6.04
CA PRO A 118 -0.97 -17.35 -6.94
C PRO A 118 0.12 -16.33 -6.59
N TYR A 119 -0.15 -15.36 -5.71
CA TYR A 119 0.77 -14.34 -5.27
C TYR A 119 1.45 -14.67 -3.93
N MET A 120 1.06 -15.74 -3.24
CA MET A 120 1.67 -16.14 -1.97
C MET A 120 2.57 -17.36 -2.14
N SER A 121 3.66 -17.39 -1.38
CA SER A 121 4.58 -18.52 -1.27
C SER A 121 4.67 -18.96 0.18
N HIS A 122 4.63 -20.28 0.40
CA HIS A 122 4.86 -20.87 1.71
C HIS A 122 6.35 -21.14 1.88
N LEU A 123 6.91 -20.65 2.98
CA LEU A 123 8.29 -20.87 3.39
C LEU A 123 8.30 -21.67 4.69
N LYS A 124 9.14 -22.71 4.72
CA LYS A 124 9.45 -23.46 5.93
C LYS A 124 10.82 -23.04 6.42
N GLY A 125 10.91 -22.53 7.65
CA GLY A 125 12.17 -22.17 8.28
C GLY A 125 12.23 -22.64 9.72
N ASP A 126 13.40 -22.47 10.36
CA ASP A 126 13.62 -22.87 11.76
C ASP A 126 12.73 -22.11 12.75
N TRP A 127 12.14 -20.99 12.32
CA TRP A 127 11.19 -20.19 13.10
C TRP A 127 9.72 -20.50 12.81
N GLY A 128 9.43 -21.51 11.98
CA GLY A 128 8.08 -21.96 11.67
C GLY A 128 7.70 -21.86 10.19
N ASP A 129 6.39 -22.02 9.96
CA ASP A 129 5.77 -21.91 8.64
C ASP A 129 5.37 -20.45 8.40
N PHE A 130 5.85 -19.86 7.31
CA PHE A 130 5.57 -18.48 6.91
C PHE A 130 4.86 -18.44 5.56
N GLU A 131 3.85 -17.60 5.45
CA GLU A 131 3.26 -17.23 4.17
C GLU A 131 3.76 -15.84 3.78
N VAL A 132 4.41 -15.72 2.62
CA VAL A 132 5.00 -14.45 2.15
C VAL A 132 4.54 -14.13 0.74
N LEU A 133 4.45 -12.84 0.43
CA LEU A 133 4.16 -12.38 -0.93
C LEU A 133 5.30 -12.77 -1.88
N LYS A 134 4.97 -13.35 -3.03
CA LYS A 134 5.90 -13.61 -4.12
C LYS A 134 6.54 -12.29 -4.56
N PRO A 135 7.85 -12.28 -4.87
CA PRO A 135 8.50 -11.10 -5.41
C PRO A 135 7.72 -10.55 -6.62
N VAL A 136 7.32 -9.29 -6.52
CA VAL A 136 6.43 -8.62 -7.48
C VAL A 136 7.15 -8.27 -8.80
N VAL A 137 8.49 -8.26 -8.80
CA VAL A 137 9.28 -7.91 -10.00
C VAL A 137 9.64 -9.19 -10.75
N GLN A 138 8.75 -9.61 -11.64
CA GLN A 138 9.14 -10.49 -12.75
C GLN A 138 9.71 -9.59 -13.86
N LEU A 139 11.01 -9.70 -14.11
CA LEU A 139 11.65 -9.07 -15.26
C LEU A 139 11.18 -9.75 -16.55
N SER A 140 11.35 -9.06 -17.68
CA SER A 140 10.99 -9.57 -19.01
C SER A 140 11.63 -10.92 -19.34
N ASP A 141 12.79 -11.19 -18.75
CA ASP A 141 13.38 -12.52 -18.71
C ASP A 141 13.08 -13.19 -17.35
N LYS A 142 12.43 -14.35 -17.42
CA LYS A 142 12.04 -15.14 -16.24
C LYS A 142 13.26 -15.66 -15.49
N ASP A 143 14.35 -15.97 -16.20
CA ASP A 143 15.57 -16.51 -15.60
C ASP A 143 16.45 -15.39 -15.01
N ALA A 144 16.27 -14.15 -15.48
CA ALA A 144 16.87 -12.96 -14.88
C ALA A 144 16.04 -12.40 -13.71
N SER A 145 14.81 -12.85 -13.52
CA SER A 145 13.93 -12.37 -12.47
C SER A 145 14.46 -12.82 -11.11
N PRO A 146 14.61 -11.90 -10.13
CA PRO A 146 15.08 -12.27 -8.80
C PRO A 146 14.06 -13.21 -8.13
N TYR A 147 14.51 -14.41 -7.80
CA TYR A 147 13.77 -15.34 -6.94
C TYR A 147 14.54 -15.51 -5.64
N TYR A 148 13.84 -15.44 -4.51
CA TYR A 148 14.45 -15.65 -3.21
C TYR A 148 14.69 -17.14 -2.99
N LEU A 149 15.94 -17.60 -3.12
CA LEU A 149 16.43 -18.81 -2.46
C LEU A 149 16.90 -18.41 -1.07
N LEU A 150 16.06 -18.61 -0.05
CA LEU A 150 16.55 -18.54 1.32
C LEU A 150 17.42 -19.78 1.58
N ILE A 151 18.72 -19.62 1.37
CA ILE A 151 19.74 -20.57 1.84
C ILE A 151 19.77 -20.42 3.36
N CYS A 152 19.04 -21.29 4.05
CA CYS A 152 19.26 -21.50 5.48
C CYS A 152 20.55 -22.32 5.63
N SER A 153 21.70 -21.65 5.71
CA SER A 153 22.95 -22.31 6.06
C SER A 153 22.88 -22.68 7.54
N ARG A 154 22.78 -23.98 7.83
CA ARG A 154 23.05 -24.53 9.16
C ARG A 154 24.40 -23.99 9.66
N ALA A 155 24.37 -23.29 10.79
CA ALA A 155 25.52 -23.15 11.68
C ALA A 155 25.35 -24.14 12.83
#